data_AF-A0A970A7J9-F1
#
_entry.id   AF-A0A970A7J9-F1
#
_cell.length_a   1.000
_cell.length_b   1.000
_cell.length_c   1.000
_cell.angle_alpha   90.00
_cell.angle_beta   90.00
_cell.angle_gamma   90.00
#
_symmetry.space_group_name_H-M   'P 1'
#
loop_
_entity.id
_entity.type
_entity.pdbx_description
1 polymer ?
#
loop_
_entity_poly.entity_id
_entity_poly.type
_entity_poly.pdbx_seq_one_letter_code
_entity_poly.pdbx_strand_id
1 'polypeptide(L)' 'MITPKTPLFESKSDAEFRIRMIAHIKETYAEILGKDANLLDLPNGLEIVQSLVQERLYQLSSGKIDLRQNNAEAEKLAA' A
#
# COMPACT_ATOMS: atom_id res chain seq x y z
N MET A 1 7.34 -11.54 -18.96
CA MET A 1 6.17 -11.04 -18.20
C MET A 1 5.56 -9.89 -18.97
N ILE A 2 4.25 -9.92 -19.21
CA ILE A 2 3.51 -8.85 -19.89
C ILE A 2 2.94 -7.96 -18.78
N THR A 3 3.52 -6.78 -18.57
CA THR A 3 2.94 -5.78 -17.68
C THR A 3 1.68 -5.20 -18.32
N PRO A 4 0.57 -5.06 -17.58
CA PRO A 4 -0.64 -4.47 -18.11
C PRO A 4 -0.36 -3.02 -18.55
N LYS A 5 -0.88 -2.63 -19.72
CA LYS A 5 -0.84 -1.25 -20.23
C LYS A 5 -1.79 -0.37 -19.43
N THR A 6 -1.44 -0.08 -18.19
CA THR A 6 -2.05 0.99 -17.41
C THR A 6 -1.03 2.11 -17.24
N PRO A 7 -1.45 3.39 -17.27
CA PRO A 7 -0.56 4.56 -17.22
C PRO A 7 0.26 4.66 -15.91
N LEU A 8 0.02 3.78 -14.93
CA LEU A 8 0.89 3.56 -13.78
C LEU A 8 2.25 2.95 -14.19
N PHE A 9 2.27 2.00 -15.12
CA PHE A 9 3.49 1.25 -15.49
C PHE A 9 4.33 1.89 -16.60
N GLU A 10 3.94 3.08 -17.08
CA GLU A 10 4.67 3.85 -18.12
C GLU A 10 5.59 4.94 -17.54
N SER A 11 5.95 4.84 -16.25
CA SER A 11 6.80 5.82 -15.57
C SER A 11 8.27 5.69 -16.00
N LYS A 12 8.90 6.82 -16.31
CA LYS A 12 10.31 6.85 -16.76
C LYS A 12 11.30 6.75 -15.60
N SER A 13 10.84 7.04 -14.38
CA SER A 13 11.64 6.94 -13.15
C SER A 13 10.84 6.34 -12.00
N ASP A 14 11.55 5.71 -11.07
CA ASP A 14 10.99 5.11 -9.86
C ASP A 14 10.29 6.14 -8.95
N ALA A 15 10.78 7.38 -8.92
CA ALA A 15 10.15 8.48 -8.19
C ALA A 15 8.79 8.87 -8.80
N GLU A 16 8.70 8.97 -10.14
CA GLU A 16 7.43 9.24 -10.82
C GLU A 16 6.43 8.10 -10.64
N PHE A 17 6.91 6.86 -10.66
CA PHE A 17 6.07 5.68 -10.38
C PHE A 17 5.45 5.78 -8.98
N ARG A 18 6.27 6.03 -7.96
CA ARG A 18 5.81 6.15 -6.57
C ARG A 18 4.79 7.25 -6.40
N ILE A 19 5.02 8.42 -6.99
CA ILE A 19 4.07 9.55 -6.93
C ILE A 19 2.73 9.18 -7.59
N ARG A 20 2.75 8.55 -8.78
CA ARG A 20 1.51 8.11 -9.46
C ARG A 20 0.78 7.03 -8.68
N MET A 21 1.51 6.11 -8.08
CA MET A 21 0.94 5.06 -7.23
C MET A 21 0.26 5.65 -5.99
N ILE A 22 0.93 6.58 -5.30
CA ILE A 22 0.35 7.30 -4.16
C ILE A 22 -0.92 8.04 -4.58
N ALA A 23 -0.88 8.78 -5.69
CA ALA A 23 -2.05 9.49 -6.21
C ALA A 23 -3.21 8.53 -6.52
N HIS A 24 -2.92 7.40 -7.15
CA HIS A 24 -3.92 6.38 -7.47
C HIS A 24 -4.53 5.75 -6.21
N ILE A 25 -3.73 5.45 -5.19
CA ILE A 25 -4.21 4.92 -3.91
C ILE A 25 -5.12 5.94 -3.21
N LYS A 26 -4.70 7.21 -3.18
CA LYS A 26 -5.49 8.30 -2.61
C LYS A 26 -6.84 8.46 -3.28
N GLU A 27 -6.89 8.40 -4.61
CA GLU A 27 -8.13 8.54 -5.37
C GLU A 27 -9.05 7.32 -5.21
N THR A 28 -8.51 6.11 -5.39
CA THR A 28 -9.30 4.86 -5.41
C THR A 28 -9.81 4.47 -4.02
N TYR A 29 -9.04 4.77 -2.97
CA TYR A 29 -9.33 4.35 -1.60
C TYR A 29 -9.61 5.52 -0.66
N ALA A 30 -9.92 6.72 -1.18
CA ALA A 30 -10.22 7.91 -0.39
C ALA A 30 -11.26 7.65 0.71
N GLU A 31 -12.34 6.95 0.37
CA GLU A 31 -13.44 6.68 1.30
C GLU A 31 -13.04 5.74 2.45
N ILE A 32 -12.14 4.79 2.17
CA ILE A 32 -11.69 3.79 3.16
C ILE A 32 -10.58 4.37 4.04
N LEU A 33 -9.64 5.09 3.43
CA LEU A 33 -8.47 5.65 4.12
C LEU A 33 -8.81 6.96 4.85
N GLY A 34 -9.75 7.75 4.35
CA GLY A 34 -10.13 9.03 4.93
C GLY A 34 -8.92 9.93 5.20
N LYS A 35 -8.71 10.29 6.47
CA LYS A 35 -7.59 11.16 6.89
C LYS A 35 -6.22 10.48 6.79
N ASP A 36 -6.18 9.14 6.84
CA ASP A 36 -4.92 8.38 6.78
C ASP A 36 -4.30 8.44 5.38
N ALA A 37 -5.06 8.81 4.36
CA ALA A 37 -4.56 9.02 3.01
C ALA A 37 -3.44 10.09 2.98
N ASN A 38 -3.47 11.08 3.88
CA ASN A 38 -2.43 12.11 3.99
C ASN A 38 -1.08 11.55 4.45
N LEU A 39 -1.07 10.40 5.13
CA LEU A 39 0.18 9.75 5.55
C LEU A 39 0.99 9.26 4.34
N LEU A 40 0.34 9.01 3.19
CA LEU A 40 1.01 8.59 1.96
C LEU A 40 1.95 9.66 1.38
N ASP A 41 1.84 10.92 1.80
CA ASP A 41 2.78 11.98 1.39
C ASP A 41 4.13 11.90 2.13
N LEU A 42 4.22 11.09 3.18
CA LEU A 42 5.46 10.89 3.92
C LEU A 42 6.42 9.95 3.16
N PRO A 43 7.74 10.07 3.36
CA PRO A 43 8.73 9.19 2.72
C PRO A 43 8.48 7.69 2.94
N ASN A 44 7.95 7.32 4.10
CA ASN A 44 7.56 5.97 4.52
C ASN A 44 6.04 5.80 4.62
N GLY A 45 5.28 6.64 3.92
CA GLY A 45 3.83 6.74 4.07
C GLY A 45 3.07 5.46 3.73
N LEU A 46 3.54 4.74 2.70
CA LEU A 46 2.95 3.46 2.30
C LEU A 46 3.06 2.40 3.40
N GLU A 47 4.22 2.28 4.04
CA GLU A 47 4.46 1.31 5.12
C GLU A 47 3.60 1.63 6.35
N ILE A 48 3.44 2.92 6.67
CA ILE A 48 2.59 3.38 7.77
C ILE A 48 1.12 3.04 7.47
N VAL A 49 0.62 3.42 6.29
CA VAL A 49 -0.77 3.15 5.90
C VAL A 49 -1.04 1.65 5.83
N GLN A 50 -0.11 0.86 5.30
CA GLN A 50 -0.22 -0.59 5.29
C GLN A 50 -0.33 -1.17 6.70
N SER A 51 0.54 -0.73 7.62
CA SER A 51 0.52 -1.19 9.02
C SER A 51 -0.80 -0.85 9.71
N LEU A 52 -1.32 0.36 9.50
CA LEU A 52 -2.62 0.80 10.04
C LEU A 52 -3.78 -0.04 9.50
N VAL A 53 -3.81 -0.30 8.20
CA VAL A 53 -4.85 -1.13 7.57
C VAL A 53 -4.79 -2.56 8.11
N GLN A 54 -3.58 -3.13 8.25
CA GLN A 54 -3.41 -4.46 8.83
C GLN A 54 -3.91 -4.52 10.27
N GLU A 55 -3.58 -3.52 11.09
CA GLU A 55 -4.07 -3.44 12.47
C GLU A 55 -5.59 -3.33 12.52
N ARG A 56 -6.21 -2.47 11.70
CA ARG A 56 -7.67 -2.35 11.61
C ARG A 56 -8.34 -3.67 11.24
N LEU A 57 -7.80 -4.38 10.26
CA LEU A 57 -8.32 -5.69 9.84
C LEU A 57 -8.19 -6.74 10.95
N TYR A 58 -7.07 -6.74 11.67
CA TYR A 58 -6.87 -7.61 12.83
C TYR A 58 -7.91 -7.32 13.92
N GLN A 59 -8.13 -6.05 14.26
CA GLN A 59 -9.11 -5.64 15.27
C GLN A 59 -10.55 -5.98 14.85
N LEU A 60 -10.96 -5.61 13.62
CA LEU A 60 -12.31 -5.88 13.10
C LEU A 60 -12.62 -7.38 13.01
N SER A 61 -11.61 -8.19 12.69
CA SER A 61 -11.76 -9.64 12.62
C SER A 61 -11.66 -10.34 13.99
N SER A 62 -11.45 -9.59 15.09
CA SER A 62 -11.16 -10.13 16.42
C SER A 62 -9.99 -11.12 16.40
N GLY A 63 -8.96 -10.81 15.61
CA GLY A 63 -7.75 -11.62 15.44
C GLY A 63 -7.87 -12.80 14.46
N LYS A 64 -8.99 -12.95 13.74
CA LYS A 64 -9.15 -14.01 12.73
C LYS A 64 -8.38 -13.74 11.43
N ILE A 65 -8.13 -12.48 11.11
CA ILE A 65 -7.36 -12.04 9.94
C ILE A 65 -6.08 -11.39 10.47
N ASP A 66 -4.97 -12.13 10.40
CA ASP A 66 -3.64 -11.59 10.72
C ASP A 66 -2.78 -11.52 9.46
N LEU A 67 -2.75 -10.35 8.83
CA LEU A 67 -1.97 -10.09 7.63
C LEU A 67 -0.50 -9.74 7.94
N ARG A 68 -0.12 -9.61 9.20
CA ARG A 68 1.27 -9.29 9.60
C ARG A 68 2.20 -10.48 9.33
N GLN A 69 1.68 -11.70 9.42
CA GLN A 69 2.44 -12.94 9.18
C GLN A 69 2.84 -13.09 7.70
N ASN A 70 1.99 -12.65 6.77
CA ASN A 70 2.26 -12.75 5.33
C ASN A 70 3.41 -11.84 4.87
N ASN A 71 3.66 -10.72 5.56
CA ASN A 71 4.78 -9.83 5.23
C ASN A 71 6.13 -10.45 5.60
N ALA A 72 6.21 -11.22 6.70
CA ALA A 72 7.45 -11.89 7.10
C ALA A 72 7.85 -13.02 6.14
N GLU A 73 6.87 -13.67 5.50
CA GLU A 73 7.14 -14.64 4.43
C GLU A 73 7.52 -13.95 3.11
N ALA A 74 6.90 -12.81 2.79
CA ALA A 74 7.26 -12.01 1.62
C ALA A 74 8.68 -11.41 1.70
N GLU A 75 9.09 -10.92 2.87
CA GLU A 75 10.47 -10.46 3.11
C GLU A 75 11.48 -11.61 3.01
N LYS A 76 11.13 -12.82 3.46
CA LYS A 76 11.97 -14.02 3.29
C LYS A 76 12.08 -14.50 1.84
N LEU A 77 11.08 -14.24 1.00
CA LEU A 77 11.13 -14.55 -0.43
C LEU A 77 11.89 -13.51 -1.26
N ALA A 78 12.10 -12.31 -0.73
CA ALA A 78 12.82 -11.22 -1.38
C ALA A 78 14.32 -11.15 -1.02
N ALA A 79 14.79 -12.03 -0.11
CA ALA A 79 16.17 -12.17 0.33
C ALA A 79 16.85 -13.39 -0.31
#